data_AF-A0A380GZ42-F1
#
_entry.id   AF-A0A380GZ42-F1
#
_cell.length_a   1.000
_cell.length_b   1.000
_cell.length_c   1.000
_cell.angle_alpha   90.00
_cell.angle_beta   90.00
_cell.angle_gamma   90.00
#
_symmetry.space_group_name_H-M   'P 1'
#
loop_
_entity.id
_entity.type
_entity.pdbx_description
1 polymer ?
#
loop_
_entity_poly.entity_id
_entity_poly.type
_entity_poly.pdbx_seq_one_letter_code
_entity_poly.pdbx_strand_id
1 'polypeptide(L)' 'MVQDKYSLNETTEDDNRKGLNGYYKTDLDLEIEKELLESNDNEETKKDKLVKRRIRIISMIPLVLAIILTLIRMIRMFM' A
#
# COMPACT_ATOMS: atom_id res chain seq x y z
N MET A 1 -34.94 22.44 -32.46
CA MET A 1 -35.34 21.43 -31.46
C MET A 1 -34.08 21.01 -30.73
N VAL A 2 -34.04 21.23 -29.41
CA VAL A 2 -32.87 21.03 -28.54
C VAL A 2 -33.22 19.91 -27.56
N GLN A 3 -32.43 18.84 -27.56
CA GLN A 3 -32.24 17.77 -26.56
C GLN A 3 -31.52 16.64 -27.32
N ASP A 4 -30.35 16.13 -26.93
CA ASP A 4 -30.03 15.51 -25.65
C ASP A 4 -28.54 15.71 -25.29
N LYS A 5 -28.24 16.43 -24.21
CA LYS A 5 -26.90 16.45 -23.59
C LYS A 5 -26.97 16.55 -22.06
N TYR A 6 -27.90 15.82 -21.44
CA TYR A 6 -28.02 15.83 -19.98
C TYR A 6 -28.09 14.43 -19.34
N SER A 7 -28.07 13.34 -20.12
CA SER A 7 -28.31 12.00 -19.55
C SER A 7 -27.04 11.23 -19.11
N LEU A 8 -25.83 11.79 -19.25
CA LEU A 8 -24.59 11.04 -18.99
C LEU A 8 -23.97 11.32 -17.61
N ASN A 9 -24.35 12.42 -16.95
CA ASN A 9 -23.72 12.82 -15.69
C ASN A 9 -24.48 12.37 -14.43
N GLU A 10 -25.80 12.14 -14.52
CA GLU A 10 -26.59 11.68 -13.37
C GLU A 10 -26.34 10.21 -13.04
N THR A 11 -26.11 9.35 -14.04
CA THR A 11 -25.97 7.90 -13.83
C THR A 11 -24.71 7.54 -13.04
N THR A 12 -23.63 8.31 -13.19
CA THR A 12 -22.35 8.01 -12.53
C THR A 12 -22.38 8.31 -11.03
N GLU A 13 -23.12 9.34 -10.60
CA GLU A 13 -23.30 9.62 -9.17
C GLU A 13 -24.23 8.59 -8.51
N ASP A 14 -25.24 8.15 -9.25
CA ASP A 14 -26.18 7.11 -8.83
C ASP A 14 -25.45 5.77 -8.55
N ASP A 15 -24.54 5.38 -9.44
CA ASP A 15 -23.80 4.12 -9.33
C ASP A 15 -22.80 4.12 -8.15
N ASN A 16 -22.19 5.27 -7.82
CA ASN A 16 -21.29 5.40 -6.67
C ASN A 16 -22.01 5.31 -5.32
N ARG A 17 -23.30 5.63 -5.29
CA ARG A 17 -24.14 5.51 -4.08
C ARG A 17 -24.76 4.12 -3.95
N LYS A 18 -24.61 3.24 -4.93
CA LYS A 18 -25.19 1.90 -4.89
C LYS A 18 -24.33 0.96 -4.06
N GLY A 19 -24.79 0.66 -2.85
CA GLY A 19 -24.17 -0.30 -1.95
C GLY A 19 -24.30 -1.74 -2.42
N LEU A 20 -23.46 -2.62 -1.88
CA LEU A 20 -23.31 -4.04 -2.29
C LEU A 20 -24.62 -4.86 -2.19
N ASN A 21 -25.56 -4.42 -1.34
CA ASN A 21 -26.84 -5.10 -1.10
C ASN A 21 -28.04 -4.40 -1.77
N GLY A 22 -27.80 -3.50 -2.73
CA GLY A 22 -28.86 -2.70 -3.37
C GLY A 22 -29.38 -1.54 -2.52
N TYR A 23 -28.80 -1.32 -1.34
CA TYR A 23 -29.04 -0.13 -0.51
C TYR A 23 -28.34 1.09 -1.11
N TYR A 24 -29.03 2.22 -1.14
CA TYR A 24 -28.43 3.50 -1.53
C TYR A 24 -27.73 4.15 -0.34
N LYS A 25 -26.43 4.38 -0.48
CA LYS A 25 -25.58 5.08 0.47
C LYS A 25 -26.09 6.50 0.68
N THR A 26 -26.25 6.86 1.95
CA THR A 26 -26.51 8.22 2.38
C THR A 26 -25.23 9.05 2.32
N ASP A 27 -25.36 10.37 2.41
CA ASP A 27 -24.19 11.25 2.47
C ASP A 27 -23.32 10.95 3.71
N LEU A 28 -23.96 10.51 4.80
CA LEU A 28 -23.29 10.05 6.01
C LEU A 28 -22.48 8.77 5.76
N ASP A 29 -23.03 7.81 5.00
CA ASP A 29 -22.32 6.57 4.66
C ASP A 29 -21.06 6.87 3.81
N LEU A 30 -21.15 7.83 2.89
CA LEU A 30 -20.02 8.27 2.06
C LEU A 30 -18.94 8.98 2.88
N GLU A 31 -19.34 9.78 3.86
CA GLU A 31 -18.41 10.46 4.77
C GLU A 31 -17.65 9.46 5.65
N ILE A 32 -18.34 8.43 6.16
CA ILE A 32 -17.72 7.34 6.94
C ILE A 32 -16.70 6.58 6.08
N GLU A 33 -17.04 6.21 4.84
CA GLU A 33 -16.09 5.54 3.95
C GLU A 33 -14.85 6.38 3.68
N LYS A 34 -15.03 7.69 3.50
CA LYS A 34 -13.93 8.64 3.32
C LYS A 34 -13.04 8.73 4.57
N GLU A 35 -13.61 8.82 5.77
CA GLU A 35 -12.84 8.86 7.03
C GLU A 35 -12.05 7.55 7.27
N LEU A 36 -12.67 6.39 6.99
CA LEU A 36 -12.03 5.08 7.10
C LEU A 36 -10.87 4.90 6.11
N LEU A 37 -11.00 5.44 4.90
CA LEU A 37 -9.93 5.43 3.89
C LEU A 37 -8.79 6.40 4.26
N GLU A 38 -9.12 7.62 4.72
CA GLU A 38 -8.14 8.64 5.11
C GLU A 38 -7.28 8.22 6.31
N SER A 39 -7.84 7.41 7.21
CA SER A 39 -7.15 6.85 8.38
C SER A 39 -6.10 5.79 8.01
N ASN A 40 -6.28 5.07 6.90
CA ASN A 40 -5.37 4.00 6.47
C ASN A 40 -4.23 4.50 5.56
N ASP A 41 -4.49 5.52 4.74
CA ASP A 41 -3.52 5.98 3.73
C ASP A 41 -2.29 6.70 4.33
N ASN A 42 -2.38 7.19 5.57
CA ASN A 42 -1.35 8.08 6.13
C ASN A 42 -0.29 7.39 7.01
N GLU A 43 -0.58 6.22 7.58
CA GLU A 43 0.31 5.58 8.56
C GLU A 43 0.91 4.23 8.14
N GLU A 44 0.13 3.36 7.50
CA GLU A 44 0.58 1.97 7.26
C GLU A 44 1.60 1.89 6.11
N THR A 45 1.37 2.61 5.01
CA THR A 45 2.28 2.60 3.85
C THR A 45 3.65 3.20 4.14
N LYS A 46 3.76 4.14 5.10
CA LYS A 46 5.06 4.72 5.50
C LYS A 46 5.83 3.79 6.43
N LYS A 47 5.14 3.15 7.39
CA LYS A 47 5.76 2.19 8.32
C LYS A 47 6.27 0.95 7.58
N ASP A 48 5.49 0.40 6.64
CA ASP A 48 5.89 -0.79 5.88
C ASP A 48 7.09 -0.55 4.94
N LYS A 49 7.13 0.62 4.28
CA LYS A 49 8.27 0.99 3.42
C LYS A 49 9.55 1.21 4.24
N LEU A 50 9.45 1.76 5.44
CA LEU A 50 10.59 1.96 6.35
C LEU A 50 11.10 0.63 6.93
N VAL A 51 10.19 -0.25 7.35
CA VAL A 51 10.53 -1.57 7.90
C VAL A 51 11.19 -2.45 6.82
N LYS A 52 10.62 -2.52 5.60
CA LYS A 52 11.26 -3.23 4.47
C LYS A 52 12.67 -2.72 4.15
N ARG A 53 12.89 -1.40 4.21
CA ARG A 53 14.20 -0.80 3.93
C ARG A 53 15.24 -1.14 5.00
N ARG A 54 14.85 -1.19 6.28
CA ARG A 54 15.75 -1.55 7.39
C ARG A 54 16.09 -3.05 7.41
N ILE A 55 15.11 -3.92 7.15
CA ILE A 55 15.32 -5.38 7.11
C ILE A 55 16.31 -5.77 6.02
N ARG A 56 16.28 -5.11 4.85
CA ARG A 56 17.19 -5.40 3.73
C ARG A 56 18.67 -5.13 4.05
N ILE A 57 18.95 -4.14 4.90
CA ILE A 57 20.33 -3.76 5.25
C ILE A 57 20.88 -4.67 6.35
N ILE A 58 20.04 -5.02 7.34
CA ILE A 58 20.44 -5.89 8.46
C ILE A 58 20.68 -7.33 7.98
N SER A 59 19.93 -7.82 6.99
CA SER A 59 20.11 -9.19 6.47
C SER A 59 21.42 -9.41 5.72
N MET A 60 22.11 -8.35 5.27
CA MET A 60 23.39 -8.44 4.55
C MET A 60 24.61 -8.59 5.48
N ILE A 61 24.50 -8.15 6.73
CA ILE A 61 25.59 -8.22 7.73
C ILE A 61 26.11 -9.65 7.95
N PRO A 62 25.27 -10.68 8.17
CA PRO A 62 25.78 -12.05 8.38
C PRO A 62 26.47 -12.62 7.14
N LEU A 63 26.04 -12.23 5.93
CA LEU A 63 26.65 -12.68 4.68
C LEU A 63 28.09 -12.14 4.54
N VAL A 64 28.30 -10.86 4.85
CA VAL A 64 29.63 -10.22 4.81
C VAL A 64 30.57 -10.86 5.83
N LEU A 65 30.09 -11.13 7.05
CA LEU A 65 30.88 -11.80 8.09
C LEU A 65 31.32 -13.22 7.67
N ALA A 66 30.44 -13.98 7.03
CA ALA A 66 30.75 -15.31 6.52
C ALA A 66 31.85 -15.28 5.43
N ILE A 67 31.80 -14.29 4.53
CA ILE A 67 32.83 -14.09 3.49
C ILE A 67 34.18 -13.76 4.14
N ILE A 68 34.21 -12.85 5.12
CA ILE A 68 35.46 -12.49 5.81
C ILE A 68 36.05 -13.70 6.54
N LEU A 69 35.22 -14.45 7.27
CA LEU A 69 35.66 -15.65 8.01
C LEU A 69 36.21 -16.74 7.08
N THR A 70 35.57 -16.96 5.92
CA THR A 70 36.04 -17.93 4.94
C THR A 70 37.36 -17.53 4.30
N LEU A 71 37.58 -16.24 4.01
CA LEU A 71 38.87 -15.73 3.52
C LEU A 71 39.98 -15.87 4.59
N ILE A 72 39.71 -15.50 5.84
CA ILE A 72 40.64 -15.70 6.95
C ILE A 72 40.99 -17.19 7.10
N ARG A 73 39.99 -18.07 7.02
CA ARG A 73 40.19 -19.52 7.08
C ARG A 73 41.03 -20.03 5.92
N MET A 74 40.81 -19.55 4.70
CA MET A 74 41.66 -19.91 3.56
C MET A 74 43.11 -19.50 3.81
N ILE A 75 43.37 -18.26 4.22
CA ILE A 75 44.73 -17.77 4.48
C ILE A 75 45.41 -18.61 5.58
N ARG A 76 44.72 -18.89 6.69
CA ARG A 76 45.25 -19.74 7.78
C ARG A 76 45.45 -21.21 7.39
N MET A 77 44.71 -21.72 6.43
CA MET A 77 44.84 -23.10 5.97
C MET A 77 45.93 -23.24 4.91
N PHE A 78 46.19 -22.15 4.16
CA PHE A 78 47.17 -22.12 3.07
C PHE A 78 48.59 -21.74 3.53
N MET A 79 48.73 -21.04 4.67
CA MET A 79 50.01 -20.69 5.30
C MET A 79 50.34 -21.65 6.43
#